data_AF-F1L995-F1
#
_entry.id   AF-F1L995-F1
#
_cell.length_a   1.000
_cell.length_b   1.000
_cell.length_c   1.000
_cell.angle_alpha   90.00
_cell.angle_beta   90.00
_cell.angle_gamma   90.00
#
_symmetry.space_group_name_H-M   'P 1'
#
loop_
_entity.id
_entity.type
_entity.pdbx_description
1 polymer ?
#
loop_
_entity_poly.entity_id
_entity_poly.type
_entity_poly.pdbx_seq_one_letter_code
_entity_poly.pdbx_strand_id
1 'polypeptide(L)'
;MILLEQNNRIITEVLELKFNSAKQGNKPDAVNVRFADFDGVVYHISNADGDRFKIMLSISLKFYKDLQEHGADDLLKREYGTYLMASPEPGYNVSLLYDLNNLSDDVEKLVAQASHLKRNCFASVFEKYFDFQANGQEGEKRAVIHYRDDETLYIEAKADRVTVIFSTIFRDPDDVIIGKLFLQEFREGRKASQTAPQVLYTVGRTAT
;
A
#
# COMPACT_ATOMS: atom_id res chain seq x y z
N MET A 1 -9.04 16.23 -9.43
CA MET A 1 -8.75 15.48 -8.19
C MET A 1 -7.44 16.02 -7.61
N ILE A 2 -7.43 16.58 -6.40
CA ILE A 2 -6.22 17.19 -5.80
C ILE A 2 -5.41 16.14 -5.03
N LEU A 3 -6.06 15.34 -4.18
CA LEU A 3 -5.45 14.22 -3.46
C LEU A 3 -5.60 12.94 -4.28
N LEU A 4 -4.56 12.11 -4.30
CA LEU A 4 -4.62 10.80 -4.96
C LEU A 4 -5.58 9.86 -4.23
N GLU A 5 -6.32 9.06 -5.01
CA GLU A 5 -7.14 7.97 -4.48
C GLU A 5 -6.24 6.89 -3.87
N GLN A 6 -6.69 6.30 -2.75
CA GLN A 6 -5.95 5.25 -2.02
C GLN A 6 -6.37 3.84 -2.42
N ASN A 7 -7.56 3.70 -3.01
CA ASN A 7 -8.10 2.45 -3.53
C ASN A 7 -7.62 2.22 -4.96
N ASN A 8 -7.28 0.98 -5.29
CA ASN A 8 -7.02 0.63 -6.67
C ASN A 8 -8.36 0.44 -7.42
N ARG A 9 -8.67 1.35 -8.33
CA ARG A 9 -9.92 1.36 -9.09
C ARG A 9 -10.15 0.11 -9.95
N ILE A 10 -9.10 -0.50 -10.50
CA ILE A 10 -9.22 -1.73 -11.29
C ILE A 10 -9.65 -2.89 -10.39
N ILE A 11 -9.06 -3.01 -9.19
CA ILE A 11 -9.49 -4.01 -8.20
C ILE A 11 -10.97 -3.79 -7.85
N THR A 12 -11.36 -2.55 -7.55
CA THR A 12 -12.74 -2.19 -7.21
C THR A 12 -13.72 -2.62 -8.31
N GLU A 13 -13.51 -2.14 -9.55
CA GLU A 13 -14.42 -2.40 -10.66
C GLU A 13 -14.51 -3.90 -11.02
N VAL A 14 -13.40 -4.62 -11.02
CA VAL A 14 -13.38 -6.05 -11.37
C VAL A 14 -14.08 -6.87 -10.28
N LEU A 15 -13.78 -6.63 -9.01
CA LEU A 15 -14.36 -7.42 -7.91
C LEU A 15 -15.84 -7.09 -7.71
N GLU A 16 -16.26 -5.82 -7.79
CA GLU A 16 -17.69 -5.45 -7.71
C GLU A 16 -18.50 -6.15 -8.79
N LEU A 17 -18.03 -6.10 -10.05
CA LEU A 17 -18.71 -6.75 -11.16
C LEU A 17 -18.87 -8.26 -10.92
N LYS A 18 -17.80 -8.92 -10.49
CA LYS A 18 -17.80 -10.38 -10.31
C LYS A 18 -18.61 -10.82 -9.09
N PHE A 19 -18.47 -10.12 -7.96
CA PHE A 19 -19.19 -10.44 -6.73
C PHE A 19 -20.69 -10.17 -6.86
N ASN A 20 -21.08 -9.04 -7.46
CA ASN A 20 -22.49 -8.73 -7.70
C ASN A 20 -23.15 -9.70 -8.68
N SER A 21 -22.44 -10.07 -9.76
CA SER A 21 -22.94 -11.08 -10.70
C SER A 21 -23.16 -12.44 -10.03
N ALA A 22 -22.23 -12.86 -9.17
CA ALA A 22 -22.38 -14.10 -8.39
C ALA A 22 -23.56 -14.05 -7.41
N LYS A 23 -23.75 -12.93 -6.67
CA LYS A 23 -24.90 -12.75 -5.76
C LYS A 23 -26.25 -12.73 -6.49
N GLN A 24 -26.27 -12.33 -7.76
CA GLN A 24 -27.46 -12.42 -8.62
C GLN A 24 -27.75 -13.83 -9.14
N GLY A 25 -26.90 -14.82 -8.82
CA GLY A 25 -27.05 -16.21 -9.28
C GLY A 25 -26.59 -16.45 -10.71
N ASN A 26 -25.89 -15.49 -11.32
CA ASN A 26 -25.33 -15.67 -12.65
C ASN A 26 -24.15 -16.65 -12.61
N LYS A 27 -23.94 -17.36 -13.72
CA LYS A 27 -22.80 -18.27 -13.86
C LYS A 27 -21.48 -17.48 -13.83
N PRO A 28 -20.49 -17.86 -13.01
CA PRO A 28 -19.21 -17.16 -12.99
C PRO A 28 -18.46 -17.25 -14.32
N ASP A 29 -18.05 -16.09 -14.81
CA ASP A 29 -17.19 -15.94 -15.97
C ASP A 29 -15.73 -15.94 -15.59
N ALA A 30 -14.88 -16.44 -16.50
CA ALA A 30 -13.44 -16.43 -16.31
C ALA A 30 -12.90 -15.00 -16.12
N VAL A 31 -11.82 -14.87 -15.36
CA VAL A 31 -11.07 -13.63 -15.16
C VAL A 31 -9.58 -13.94 -15.18
N ASN A 32 -8.83 -13.11 -15.91
CA ASN A 32 -7.38 -13.12 -15.95
C ASN A 32 -6.94 -11.73 -16.40
N VAL A 33 -6.58 -10.87 -15.43
CA VAL A 33 -6.24 -9.47 -15.65
C VAL A 33 -4.96 -9.16 -14.90
N ARG A 34 -3.97 -8.61 -15.60
CA ARG A 34 -2.71 -8.14 -15.03
C ARG A 34 -2.58 -6.64 -15.26
N PHE A 35 -2.27 -5.90 -14.21
CA PHE A 35 -2.17 -4.44 -14.25
C PHE A 35 -1.15 -3.94 -13.22
N ALA A 36 -0.81 -2.66 -13.30
CA ALA A 36 0.18 -2.03 -12.44
C ALA A 36 -0.46 -0.94 -11.56
N ASP A 37 0.31 -0.50 -10.57
CA ASP A 37 0.04 0.64 -9.71
C ASP A 37 1.34 1.45 -9.55
N PHE A 38 1.31 2.56 -8.82
CA PHE A 38 2.50 3.35 -8.55
C PHE A 38 3.59 2.52 -7.86
N ASP A 39 4.83 3.01 -7.89
CA ASP A 39 5.99 2.39 -7.21
C ASP A 39 6.39 1.01 -7.76
N GLY A 40 6.05 0.74 -9.03
CA GLY A 40 6.42 -0.50 -9.70
C GLY A 40 5.65 -1.73 -9.19
N VAL A 41 4.52 -1.52 -8.50
CA VAL A 41 3.64 -2.58 -8.02
C VAL A 41 2.91 -3.22 -9.20
N VAL A 42 2.80 -4.55 -9.17
CA VAL A 42 2.07 -5.33 -10.17
C VAL A 42 1.00 -6.18 -9.49
N TYR A 43 -0.20 -6.13 -10.02
CA TYR A 43 -1.33 -6.95 -9.59
C TYR A 43 -1.71 -7.98 -10.64
N HIS A 44 -2.34 -9.05 -10.16
CA HIS A 44 -2.95 -10.08 -10.99
C HIS A 44 -4.26 -10.55 -10.36
N ILE A 45 -5.35 -10.47 -11.12
CA ILE A 45 -6.64 -11.03 -10.76
C ILE A 45 -6.91 -12.21 -11.68
N SER A 46 -7.03 -13.40 -11.13
CA SER A 46 -7.21 -14.64 -11.90
C SER A 46 -8.16 -15.63 -11.23
N ASN A 47 -8.55 -16.66 -11.97
CA ASN A 47 -9.22 -17.82 -11.37
C ASN A 47 -8.21 -18.83 -10.84
N ALA A 48 -8.23 -19.10 -9.53
CA ALA A 48 -7.31 -20.05 -8.90
C ALA A 48 -7.53 -21.47 -9.46
N ASP A 49 -6.47 -22.13 -9.90
CA ASP A 49 -6.49 -23.48 -10.48
C ASP A 49 -7.49 -23.66 -11.65
N GLY A 50 -7.88 -22.56 -12.31
CA GLY A 50 -8.91 -22.56 -13.36
C GLY A 50 -10.36 -22.65 -12.86
N ASP A 51 -10.58 -22.66 -11.54
CA ASP A 51 -11.91 -22.67 -10.93
C ASP A 51 -12.55 -21.29 -10.99
N ARG A 52 -13.62 -21.16 -11.79
CA ARG A 52 -14.33 -19.89 -12.00
C ARG A 52 -15.02 -19.36 -10.74
N PHE A 53 -15.26 -20.21 -9.75
CA PHE A 53 -15.83 -19.81 -8.47
C PHE A 53 -14.78 -19.24 -7.52
N LYS A 54 -13.49 -19.35 -7.82
CA LYS A 54 -12.41 -18.84 -6.99
C LYS A 54 -11.72 -17.70 -7.68
N ILE A 55 -11.82 -16.50 -7.12
CA ILE A 55 -11.11 -15.32 -7.61
C ILE A 55 -9.92 -15.07 -6.71
N MET A 56 -8.73 -15.09 -7.30
CA MET A 56 -7.46 -14.79 -6.63
C MET A 56 -6.99 -13.40 -7.03
N LEU A 57 -6.68 -12.55 -6.06
CA LEU A 57 -6.04 -11.25 -6.22
C LEU A 57 -4.63 -11.32 -5.63
N SER A 58 -3.62 -11.20 -6.48
CA SER A 58 -2.21 -11.25 -6.11
C SER A 58 -1.53 -9.91 -6.33
N ILE A 59 -0.59 -9.55 -5.44
CA ILE A 59 0.23 -8.34 -5.52
C ILE A 59 1.72 -8.70 -5.45
N SER A 60 2.51 -8.05 -6.31
CA SER A 60 3.97 -8.16 -6.38
C SER A 60 4.59 -6.79 -6.12
N LEU A 61 5.46 -6.72 -5.12
CA LEU A 61 6.24 -5.56 -4.72
C LEU A 61 7.70 -5.97 -4.58
N LYS A 62 8.61 -5.27 -5.26
CA LYS A 62 10.05 -5.56 -5.20
C LYS A 62 10.62 -5.46 -3.78
N PHE A 63 10.04 -4.59 -2.96
CA PHE A 63 10.45 -4.25 -1.60
C PHE A 63 9.60 -4.91 -0.51
N TYR A 64 8.83 -5.96 -0.85
CA TYR A 64 7.99 -6.62 0.16
C TYR A 64 8.79 -7.18 1.35
N LYS A 65 10.03 -7.65 1.10
CA LYS A 65 10.91 -8.14 2.17
C LYS A 65 11.23 -7.05 3.20
N ASP A 66 11.51 -5.82 2.74
CA ASP A 66 11.72 -4.68 3.62
C ASP A 66 10.49 -4.47 4.52
N LEU A 67 9.27 -4.54 3.96
CA LEU A 67 8.03 -4.42 4.74
C LEU A 67 7.83 -5.60 5.71
N GLN A 68 8.20 -6.81 5.30
CA GLN A 68 8.06 -8.02 6.10
C GLN A 68 8.92 -7.97 7.38
N GLU A 69 10.12 -7.39 7.31
CA GLU A 69 10.97 -7.10 8.48
C GLU A 69 10.30 -6.16 9.50
N HIS A 70 9.26 -5.44 9.07
CA HIS A 70 8.48 -4.51 9.88
C HIS A 70 7.04 -4.97 10.14
N GLY A 71 6.75 -6.27 10.00
CA GLY A 71 5.48 -6.87 10.46
C GLY A 71 4.35 -6.87 9.43
N ALA A 72 4.67 -6.80 8.13
CA ALA A 72 3.66 -6.85 7.07
C ALA A 72 2.76 -8.09 7.15
N ASP A 73 3.33 -9.28 7.36
CA ASP A 73 2.56 -10.53 7.39
C ASP A 73 1.53 -10.57 8.53
N ASP A 74 1.90 -10.08 9.72
CA ASP A 74 1.02 -10.05 10.88
C ASP A 74 -0.14 -9.08 10.67
N LEU A 75 0.14 -7.90 10.12
CA LEU A 75 -0.89 -6.93 9.77
C LEU A 75 -1.83 -7.49 8.69
N LEU A 76 -1.29 -8.07 7.62
CA LEU A 76 -2.11 -8.62 6.54
C LEU A 76 -2.99 -9.77 7.03
N LYS A 77 -2.47 -10.62 7.94
CA LYS A 77 -3.26 -11.67 8.58
C LYS A 77 -4.40 -11.10 9.42
N ARG A 78 -4.16 -9.99 10.14
CA ARG A 78 -5.19 -9.27 10.90
C ARG A 78 -6.26 -8.67 9.99
N GLU A 79 -5.87 -8.03 8.89
CA GLU A 79 -6.78 -7.30 7.99
C GLU A 79 -7.60 -8.23 7.08
N TYR A 80 -6.97 -9.28 6.55
CA TYR A 80 -7.57 -10.15 5.52
C TYR A 80 -8.01 -11.52 6.04
N GLY A 81 -7.53 -11.95 7.20
CA GLY A 81 -7.99 -13.15 7.90
C GLY A 81 -8.08 -14.37 7.00
N THR A 82 -9.30 -14.88 6.81
CA THR A 82 -9.59 -16.09 6.03
C THR A 82 -9.39 -15.91 4.53
N TYR A 83 -9.37 -14.67 4.03
CA TYR A 83 -9.14 -14.39 2.61
C TYR A 83 -7.65 -14.43 2.26
N LEU A 84 -6.76 -14.25 3.22
CA LEU A 84 -5.32 -14.32 2.99
C LEU A 84 -4.89 -15.77 2.75
N MET A 85 -4.24 -16.02 1.62
CA MET A 85 -3.70 -17.35 1.33
C MET A 85 -2.45 -17.63 2.17
N ALA A 86 -2.30 -18.89 2.61
CA ALA A 86 -1.12 -19.34 3.33
C ALA A 86 0.15 -19.36 2.47
N SER A 87 0.01 -19.47 1.14
CA SER A 87 1.10 -19.36 0.19
C SER A 87 0.64 -18.50 -0.98
N PRO A 88 1.40 -17.45 -1.34
CA PRO A 88 1.03 -16.58 -2.44
C PRO A 88 1.17 -17.28 -3.79
N GLU A 89 0.53 -16.72 -4.80
CA GLU A 89 0.72 -17.10 -6.20
C GLU A 89 2.22 -17.00 -6.58
N PRO A 90 2.77 -17.99 -7.32
CA PRO A 90 4.15 -17.93 -7.78
C PRO A 90 4.48 -16.62 -8.51
N GLY A 91 5.52 -15.92 -8.04
CA GLY A 91 5.95 -14.62 -8.59
C GLY A 91 5.30 -13.39 -7.93
N TYR A 92 4.41 -13.61 -6.96
CA TYR A 92 3.78 -12.58 -6.15
C TYR A 92 4.15 -12.73 -4.68
N ASN A 93 3.91 -11.68 -3.90
CA ASN A 93 4.27 -11.64 -2.48
C ASN A 93 3.09 -11.97 -1.57
N VAL A 94 1.89 -11.51 -1.96
CA VAL A 94 0.66 -11.70 -1.20
C VAL A 94 -0.46 -12.06 -2.17
N SER A 95 -1.30 -13.02 -1.78
CA SER A 95 -2.49 -13.41 -2.55
C SER A 95 -3.70 -13.51 -1.63
N LEU A 96 -4.81 -12.93 -2.08
CA LEU A 96 -6.13 -13.02 -1.46
C LEU A 96 -7.01 -13.93 -2.30
N LEU A 97 -7.76 -14.83 -1.67
CA LEU A 97 -8.66 -15.76 -2.33
C LEU A 97 -10.10 -15.53 -1.88
N TYR A 98 -10.98 -15.33 -2.86
CA TYR A 98 -12.41 -15.16 -2.65
C TYR A 98 -13.17 -16.30 -3.32
N ASP A 99 -13.92 -17.06 -2.53
CA ASP A 99 -14.83 -18.09 -3.02
C ASP A 99 -16.22 -17.47 -3.24
N LEU A 100 -16.64 -17.44 -4.50
CA LEU A 100 -17.93 -16.89 -4.94
C LEU A 100 -19.13 -17.65 -4.34
N ASN A 101 -18.95 -18.91 -3.92
CA ASN A 101 -20.00 -19.69 -3.24
C ASN A 101 -20.16 -19.30 -1.76
N ASN A 102 -19.15 -18.65 -1.17
CA ASN A 102 -19.11 -18.33 0.25
C ASN A 102 -18.70 -16.86 0.47
N LEU A 103 -19.28 -15.95 -0.32
CA LEU A 103 -19.07 -14.52 -0.15
C LEU A 103 -19.86 -13.98 1.05
N SER A 104 -19.22 -13.08 1.79
CA SER A 104 -19.88 -12.22 2.78
C SER A 104 -21.09 -11.50 2.16
N ASP A 105 -22.07 -11.15 2.99
CA ASP A 105 -23.19 -10.32 2.56
C ASP A 105 -22.79 -8.87 2.30
N ASP A 106 -21.75 -8.39 3.00
CA ASP A 106 -21.19 -7.05 2.81
C ASP A 106 -20.09 -7.07 1.74
N VAL A 107 -20.53 -7.08 0.49
CA VAL A 107 -19.66 -7.09 -0.70
C VAL A 107 -18.89 -5.77 -0.82
N GLU A 108 -19.53 -4.64 -0.55
CA GLU A 108 -18.91 -3.31 -0.67
C GLU A 108 -17.69 -3.18 0.26
N LYS A 109 -17.82 -3.61 1.51
CA LYS A 109 -16.70 -3.62 2.46
C LYS A 109 -15.57 -4.54 2.00
N LEU A 110 -15.91 -5.71 1.48
CA LEU A 110 -14.93 -6.69 1.00
C LEU A 110 -14.10 -6.12 -0.17
N VAL A 111 -14.78 -5.50 -1.13
CA VAL A 111 -14.15 -4.82 -2.27
C VAL A 111 -13.27 -3.66 -1.77
N ALA A 112 -13.77 -2.82 -0.86
CA ALA A 112 -13.01 -1.71 -0.33
C ALA A 112 -11.71 -2.19 0.35
N GLN A 113 -11.78 -3.22 1.20
CA GLN A 113 -10.60 -3.83 1.83
C GLN A 113 -9.61 -4.40 0.82
N ALA A 114 -10.10 -5.11 -0.21
CA ALA A 114 -9.27 -5.65 -1.28
C ALA A 114 -8.56 -4.54 -2.08
N SER A 115 -9.25 -3.44 -2.35
CA SER A 115 -8.73 -2.31 -3.11
C SER A 115 -7.58 -1.57 -2.40
N HIS A 116 -7.46 -1.72 -1.08
CA HIS A 116 -6.41 -1.13 -0.25
C HIS A 116 -5.20 -2.05 -0.03
N LEU A 117 -5.05 -3.13 -0.82
CA LEU A 117 -4.00 -4.13 -0.61
C LEU A 117 -2.58 -3.54 -0.54
N LYS A 118 -2.20 -2.67 -1.50
CA LYS A 118 -0.91 -1.95 -1.44
C LYS A 118 -0.80 -1.10 -0.16
N ARG A 119 -1.83 -0.31 0.17
CA ARG A 119 -1.85 0.53 1.38
C ARG A 119 -1.64 -0.32 2.63
N ASN A 120 -2.30 -1.46 2.73
CA ASN A 120 -2.20 -2.34 3.89
C ASN A 120 -0.82 -3.01 3.99
N CYS A 121 -0.17 -3.36 2.86
CA CYS A 121 1.22 -3.82 2.89
C CYS A 121 2.14 -2.76 3.52
N PHE A 122 2.00 -1.49 3.12
CA PHE A 122 2.79 -0.38 3.67
C PHE A 122 2.44 -0.01 5.12
N ALA A 123 1.18 -0.19 5.54
CA ALA A 123 0.72 0.27 6.84
C ALA A 123 1.53 -0.29 8.03
N SER A 124 2.06 -1.52 7.87
CA SER A 124 2.78 -2.24 8.93
C SER A 124 3.97 -1.47 9.49
N VAL A 125 4.80 -0.91 8.61
CA VAL A 125 5.96 -0.14 9.03
C VAL A 125 5.54 1.17 9.72
N PHE A 126 4.42 1.78 9.35
CA PHE A 126 3.96 2.99 10.04
C PHE A 126 3.39 2.66 11.43
N GLU A 127 2.53 1.64 11.54
CA GLU A 127 1.98 1.19 12.82
C GLU A 127 3.10 0.85 13.82
N LYS A 128 4.11 0.09 13.39
CA LYS A 128 5.26 -0.28 14.23
C LYS A 128 5.98 0.93 14.84
N TYR A 129 6.25 1.96 14.05
CA TYR A 129 6.99 3.14 14.54
C TYR A 129 6.11 4.11 15.32
N PHE A 130 4.80 4.13 15.05
CA PHE A 130 3.85 4.84 15.89
C PHE A 130 3.75 4.19 17.27
N ASP A 131 3.73 2.85 17.33
CA ASP A 131 3.74 2.10 18.59
C ASP A 131 5.04 2.30 19.37
N PHE A 132 6.20 2.33 18.70
CA PHE A 132 7.47 2.66 19.35
C PHE A 132 7.42 4.02 20.03
N GLN A 133 6.91 5.04 19.34
CA GLN A 133 6.80 6.38 19.91
C GLN A 133 5.77 6.44 21.05
N ALA A 134 4.61 5.81 20.88
CA ALA A 134 3.54 5.78 21.89
C ALA A 134 3.98 5.08 23.19
N ASN A 135 4.83 4.06 23.09
CA ASN A 135 5.36 3.31 24.23
C ASN A 135 6.68 3.87 24.80
N GLY A 136 7.18 5.00 24.26
CA GLY A 136 8.45 5.59 24.70
C GLY A 136 9.68 4.73 24.40
N GLN A 137 9.62 3.88 23.36
CA GLN A 137 10.73 3.06 22.92
C GLN A 137 11.65 3.90 22.02
N GLU A 138 12.77 4.37 22.59
CA GLU A 138 13.76 5.20 21.92
C GLU A 138 14.98 4.39 21.44
N GLY A 139 15.66 4.89 20.41
CA GLY A 139 16.92 4.29 19.92
C GLY A 139 16.74 3.05 19.05
N GLU A 140 15.49 2.70 18.71
CA GLU A 140 15.19 1.62 17.77
C GLU A 140 15.78 1.92 16.38
N LYS A 141 16.24 0.85 15.71
CA LYS A 141 16.81 0.98 14.36
C LYS A 141 15.77 1.57 13.41
N ARG A 142 16.15 2.60 12.65
CA ARG A 142 15.29 3.17 11.60
C ARG A 142 14.88 2.12 10.55
N ALA A 143 13.67 2.23 10.01
CA ALA A 143 13.24 1.45 8.86
C ALA A 143 13.88 2.02 7.60
N VAL A 144 14.17 1.15 6.63
CA VAL A 144 14.68 1.52 5.31
C VAL A 144 13.90 0.71 4.29
N ILE A 145 13.02 1.37 3.54
CA ILE A 145 12.15 0.74 2.56
C ILE A 145 12.51 1.26 1.16
N HIS A 146 13.01 0.38 0.29
CA HIS A 146 13.39 0.73 -1.08
C HIS A 146 12.16 0.70 -2.01
N TYR A 147 11.22 1.62 -1.77
CA TYR A 147 9.91 1.59 -2.44
C TYR A 147 9.99 1.78 -3.97
N ARG A 148 11.10 2.30 -4.50
CA ARG A 148 11.46 2.29 -5.93
C ARG A 148 12.94 1.92 -6.08
N ASP A 149 13.35 1.59 -7.30
CA ASP A 149 14.72 1.12 -7.58
C ASP A 149 15.80 2.17 -7.18
N ASP A 150 15.46 3.45 -7.24
CA ASP A 150 16.34 4.59 -7.00
C ASP A 150 15.80 5.56 -5.92
N GLU A 151 14.76 5.17 -5.18
CA GLU A 151 14.17 5.99 -4.11
C GLU A 151 14.02 5.19 -2.82
N THR A 152 14.09 5.86 -1.68
CA THR A 152 14.10 5.19 -0.37
C THR A 152 13.27 5.96 0.65
N LEU A 153 12.51 5.22 1.44
CA LEU A 153 11.71 5.70 2.55
C LEU A 153 12.40 5.32 3.86
N TYR A 154 12.64 6.29 4.73
CA TYR A 154 13.17 6.07 6.08
C TYR A 154 12.12 6.44 7.12
N ILE A 155 11.99 5.61 8.15
CA ILE A 155 11.06 5.87 9.27
C ILE A 155 11.82 5.70 10.57
N GLU A 156 11.71 6.69 11.45
CA GLU A 156 12.37 6.71 12.76
C GLU A 156 11.42 7.25 13.83
N ALA A 157 11.38 6.58 14.98
CA ALA A 157 10.67 7.04 16.16
C ALA A 157 11.66 7.76 17.08
N LYS A 158 11.28 8.94 17.56
CA LYS A 158 12.00 9.74 18.57
C LYS A 158 11.08 9.92 19.78
N ALA A 159 11.63 10.43 20.88
CA ALA A 159 10.90 10.66 22.13
C ALA A 159 9.55 11.40 21.93
N ASP A 160 9.55 12.45 21.09
CA ASP A 160 8.43 13.37 20.95
C ASP A 160 7.73 13.31 19.58
N ARG A 161 8.21 12.48 18.64
CA ARG A 161 7.73 12.47 17.26
C ARG A 161 8.11 11.21 16.51
N VAL A 162 7.41 10.96 15.41
CA VAL A 162 7.85 10.02 14.36
C VAL A 162 8.26 10.82 13.13
N THR A 163 9.44 10.52 12.60
CA THR A 163 10.01 11.18 11.43
C THR A 163 9.95 10.24 10.24
N VAL A 164 9.39 10.72 9.14
CA VAL A 164 9.29 9.99 7.87
C VAL A 164 10.06 10.79 6.81
N ILE A 165 11.07 10.18 6.21
CA ILE A 165 11.95 10.82 5.21
C ILE A 165 11.77 10.10 3.88
N PHE A 166 11.32 10.85 2.88
CA PHE A 166 11.28 10.39 1.49
C PHE A 166 12.52 10.90 0.75
N SER A 167 13.38 9.98 0.33
CA SER A 167 14.51 10.26 -0.56
C SER A 167 14.08 9.95 -1.99
N THR A 168 13.52 10.96 -2.67
CA THR A 168 12.99 10.85 -4.03
C THR A 168 13.93 11.48 -5.07
N ILE A 169 13.79 11.09 -6.33
CA ILE A 169 14.61 11.57 -7.46
C ILE A 169 13.72 12.23 -8.50
N PHE A 170 14.06 13.47 -8.86
CA PHE A 170 13.55 14.14 -10.04
C PHE A 170 14.51 13.89 -11.21
N ARG A 171 14.03 13.21 -12.25
CA ARG A 171 14.85 12.85 -13.42
C ARG A 171 15.03 14.02 -14.38
N ASP A 172 13.99 14.83 -14.52
CA ASP A 172 14.03 16.05 -15.31
C ASP A 172 14.58 17.22 -14.46
N PRO A 173 15.62 17.95 -14.90
CA PRO A 173 16.08 19.16 -14.24
C PRO A 173 14.98 20.22 -14.04
N ASP A 174 14.00 20.31 -14.95
CA ASP A 174 12.89 21.26 -14.83
C ASP A 174 11.93 20.85 -13.71
N ASP A 175 11.69 19.54 -13.53
CA ASP A 175 10.89 19.02 -12.41
C ASP A 175 11.53 19.32 -11.05
N VAL A 176 12.87 19.44 -10.97
CA VAL A 176 13.55 19.88 -9.74
C VAL A 176 13.13 21.32 -9.38
N ILE A 177 12.97 22.20 -10.37
CA ILE A 177 12.58 23.59 -10.15
C ILE A 177 11.12 23.65 -9.68
N ILE A 178 10.23 22.93 -10.35
CA ILE A 178 8.82 22.85 -9.98
C ILE A 178 8.65 22.21 -8.59
N GLY A 179 9.31 21.08 -8.34
CA GLY A 179 9.29 20.38 -7.06
C GLY A 179 9.76 21.25 -5.90
N LYS A 180 10.81 22.06 -6.09
CA LYS A 180 11.26 23.04 -5.09
C LYS A 180 10.18 24.05 -4.72
N LEU A 181 9.41 24.55 -5.69
CA LEU A 181 8.32 25.49 -5.44
C LEU A 181 7.24 24.82 -4.57
N PHE A 182 6.81 23.61 -4.92
CA PHE A 182 5.85 22.84 -4.11
C PHE A 182 6.37 22.57 -2.70
N LEU A 183 7.61 22.12 -2.56
CA LEU A 183 8.22 21.79 -1.26
C LEU A 183 8.40 23.03 -0.37
N GLN A 184 8.65 24.20 -0.95
CA GLN A 184 8.69 25.45 -0.21
C GLN A 184 7.32 25.80 0.38
N GLU A 185 6.24 25.64 -0.39
CA GLU A 185 4.88 25.83 0.12
C GLU A 185 4.53 24.82 1.22
N PHE A 186 4.93 23.54 1.09
CA PHE A 186 4.73 22.55 2.15
C PHE A 186 5.49 22.89 3.44
N ARG A 187 6.73 23.37 3.33
CA ARG A 187 7.52 23.83 4.48
C ARG A 187 6.82 24.96 5.24
N GLU A 188 6.15 25.85 4.51
CA GLU A 188 5.38 26.96 5.07
C GLU A 188 3.93 26.58 5.43
N GLY A 189 3.50 25.35 5.14
CA GLY A 189 2.11 24.89 5.26
C GLY A 189 1.50 25.01 6.66
N ARG A 190 2.33 25.02 7.72
CA ARG A 190 1.85 25.26 9.09
C ARG A 190 1.27 26.67 9.33
N LYS A 191 1.50 27.62 8.40
CA LYS A 191 0.80 28.90 8.37
C LYS A 191 -0.70 28.73 8.12
N ALA A 192 -1.09 27.76 7.30
CA ALA A 192 -2.48 27.46 7.00
C ALA A 192 -3.13 26.54 8.07
N SER A 193 -2.35 25.61 8.63
CA SER A 193 -2.83 24.72 9.70
C SER A 193 -1.75 24.48 10.76
N GLN A 194 -1.92 25.07 11.94
CA GLN A 194 -0.91 25.03 13.01
C GLN A 194 -0.67 23.62 13.57
N THR A 195 -1.67 22.75 13.49
CA THR A 195 -1.64 21.36 13.96
C THR A 195 -1.13 20.38 12.92
N ALA A 196 -0.85 20.82 11.69
CA ALA A 196 -0.30 19.95 10.64
C ALA A 196 1.14 19.52 10.97
N PRO A 197 1.58 18.35 10.46
CA PRO A 197 2.96 17.89 10.57
C PRO A 197 3.96 18.92 10.04
N GLN A 198 5.14 18.99 10.66
CA GLN A 198 6.23 19.82 10.16
C GLN A 198 6.87 19.16 8.94
N VAL A 199 7.04 19.93 7.87
CA VAL A 199 7.73 19.48 6.64
C VAL A 199 9.07 20.21 6.51
N LEU A 200 10.12 19.45 6.24
CA LEU A 200 11.46 19.92 5.91
C LEU A 200 11.85 19.31 4.56
N TYR A 201 12.67 20.03 3.77
CA TYR A 201 13.22 19.48 2.54
C TYR A 201 14.66 19.95 2.35
N THR A 202 15.47 19.12 1.71
CA THR A 202 16.85 19.42 1.31
C THR A 202 17.07 18.99 -0.13
N VAL A 203 17.97 19.69 -0.84
CA VAL A 203 18.31 19.39 -2.24
C VAL A 203 19.80 19.16 -2.34
N GLY A 204 20.21 18.05 -2.97
CA GLY A 204 21.63 17.72 -3.22
C GLY A 204 22.41 17.18 -2.01
N ARG A 205 21.80 17.09 -0.82
CA ARG A 205 22.34 16.38 0.36
C ARG A 205 21.19 15.76 1.15
N THR A 206 21.45 14.61 1.76
CA THR A 206 20.52 13.95 2.69
C THR A 206 20.32 14.85 3.92
N ALA A 207 19.07 15.12 4.28
CA ALA A 207 18.75 15.74 5.57
C ALA A 207 19.17 14.73 6.66
N THR A 208 20.23 15.05 7.40
CA THR A 208 20.65 14.30 8.60
C THR A 208 19.85 14.74 9.81
#